data_AF-T1KI68-F1
#
_entry.id   AF-T1KI68-F1
#
_cell.length_a   1.000
_cell.length_b   1.000
_cell.length_c   1.000
_cell.angle_alpha   90.00
_cell.angle_beta   90.00
_cell.angle_gamma   90.00
#
_symmetry.space_group_name_H-M   'P 1'
#
loop_
_entity.id
_entity.type
_entity.pdbx_description
1 polymer ?
#
loop_
_entity_poly.entity_id
_entity_poly.type
_entity_poly.pdbx_seq_one_letter_code
_entity_poly.pdbx_strand_id
1 'polypeptide(L)' 'MVDYIFYTKSSNLKLLGYQRLLNSNQIDRIGFLPNNFLGSDHLSLHAKFLLKNKAKVHNH' A
#
# COMPACT_ATOMS: atom_id res chain seq x y z
N MET A 1 4.30 -5.67 13.29
CA MET A 1 3.72 -4.90 12.17
C MET A 1 3.02 -3.71 12.78
N VAL A 2 3.55 -2.51 12.55
CA VAL A 2 3.09 -1.27 13.22
C VAL A 2 2.66 -0.18 12.24
N ASP A 3 2.88 -0.38 10.94
CA ASP A 3 2.58 0.59 9.89
C ASP A 3 1.31 0.23 9.11
N TYR A 4 0.53 1.24 8.74
CA TYR A 4 -0.75 1.08 8.04
C TYR A 4 -1.00 2.22 7.06
N ILE A 5 -1.65 1.90 5.93
CA ILE A 5 -2.26 2.90 5.04
C ILE A 5 -3.77 2.86 5.26
N PHE A 6 -4.30 3.85 5.98
CA PHE A 6 -5.73 4.02 6.16
C PHE A 6 -6.35 4.73 4.96
N TYR A 7 -7.53 4.28 4.54
CA TYR A 7 -8.30 4.94 3.48
C TYR A 7 -9.80 4.77 3.70
N THR A 8 -10.58 5.75 3.22
CA THR A 8 -12.04 5.69 3.28
C THR A 8 -12.58 4.84 2.15
N LYS A 9 -13.24 3.72 2.49
CA LYS A 9 -14.00 2.93 1.51
C LYS A 9 -15.21 3.73 1.05
N SER A 10 -15.16 4.26 -0.17
CA SER A 10 -16.26 5.01 -0.77
C SER A 10 -16.44 4.63 -2.23
N SER A 11 -17.56 5.03 -2.83
CA SER A 11 -17.78 4.88 -4.28
C SER A 11 -16.70 5.58 -5.11
N ASN A 12 -16.08 6.62 -4.53
CA ASN A 12 -15.14 7.49 -5.21
C ASN A 12 -13.69 7.05 -5.00
N LEU A 13 -13.38 6.25 -3.97
CA LEU A 13 -12.03 5.77 -3.70
C LEU A 13 -12.03 4.25 -3.56
N LYS A 14 -11.44 3.57 -4.53
CA LYS A 14 -11.36 2.10 -4.57
C LYS A 14 -9.90 1.65 -4.53
N LEU A 15 -9.57 0.78 -3.56
CA LEU A 15 -8.31 0.05 -3.59
C LEU A 15 -8.33 -0.92 -4.79
N LEU A 16 -7.38 -0.76 -5.70
CA LEU A 16 -7.19 -1.66 -6.85
C LEU A 16 -6.27 -2.82 -6.51
N GLY A 17 -5.29 -2.58 -5.63
CA GLY A 17 -4.33 -3.59 -5.20
C GLY A 17 -3.26 -2.98 -4.31
N TYR A 18 -2.43 -3.85 -3.74
CA TYR A 18 -1.32 -3.48 -2.86
C TYR A 18 -0.16 -4.44 -3.07
N GLN A 19 1.05 -4.00 -2.74
CA GLN A 19 2.22 -4.88 -2.75
C GLN A 19 2.22 -5.72 -1.48
N ARG A 20 2.24 -7.05 -1.64
CA ARG A 20 2.37 -7.95 -0.49
C ARG A 20 3.78 -7.80 0.09
N LEU A 21 3.86 -7.61 1.40
CA LEU A 21 5.13 -7.62 2.12
C LEU A 21 5.79 -9.00 2.09
N LEU A 22 7.10 -9.01 2.31
CA LEU A 22 7.84 -10.23 2.60
C LEU A 22 7.27 -10.87 3.87
N ASN A 23 7.11 -12.19 3.86
CA ASN A 23 6.76 -12.93 5.06
C ASN A 23 7.98 -13.13 5.98
N SER A 24 7.76 -13.58 7.21
CA SER A 24 8.83 -13.83 8.18
C SER A 24 9.97 -14.68 7.61
N ASN A 25 9.63 -15.81 6.98
CA ASN A 25 10.64 -16.72 6.41
C ASN A 25 11.48 -16.05 5.29
N GLN A 26 10.91 -15.09 4.56
CA GLN A 26 11.63 -14.33 3.53
C GLN A 26 12.52 -13.26 4.16
N ILE A 27 12.05 -12.60 5.23
CA ILE A 27 12.83 -11.64 6.00
C ILE A 27 14.02 -12.33 6.68
N ASP A 28 13.81 -13.47 7.32
CA ASP A 28 14.86 -14.23 8.01
C ASP A 28 15.99 -14.65 7.05
N ARG A 29 15.67 -14.89 5.78
CA ARG A 29 16.65 -15.23 4.74
C ARG A 29 17.54 -14.06 4.30
N ILE A 30 17.03 -12.83 4.38
CA ILE A 30 17.81 -11.62 4.03
C ILE A 30 18.54 -11.01 5.24
N GLY A 31 18.26 -11.53 6.43
CA GLY A 31 18.81 -11.07 7.70
C GLY A 31 17.98 -9.96 8.34
N PHE A 32 18.46 -9.46 9.48
CA PHE A 32 17.82 -8.35 10.19
C PHE A 32 17.75 -7.09 9.35
N LEU A 33 16.81 -6.19 9.68
CA LEU A 33 16.72 -4.86 9.10
C LEU A 33 17.34 -3.83 10.04
N PRO A 34 18.00 -2.79 9.52
CA PRO A 34 18.37 -2.60 8.11
C PRO A 34 19.49 -3.55 7.67
N ASN A 35 19.62 -3.78 6.37
CA ASN A 35 20.70 -4.57 5.77
C ASN A 35 21.14 -4.02 4.39
N ASN A 36 22.09 -4.71 3.75
CA ASN A 36 22.67 -4.30 2.47
C ASN A 36 21.65 -4.23 1.30
N PHE A 37 20.48 -4.85 1.43
CA PHE A 37 19.42 -4.83 0.42
C PHE A 37 18.32 -3.83 0.76
N LEU A 38 18.02 -3.65 2.05
CA LEU A 38 16.95 -2.79 2.57
C LEU A 38 17.51 -1.85 3.63
N GLY A 39 17.65 -0.58 3.28
CA GLY A 39 18.30 0.44 4.12
C GLY A 39 17.45 1.01 5.27
N SER A 40 16.26 0.46 5.53
CA SER A 40 15.40 0.85 6.66
C SER A 40 15.06 -0.38 7.50
N ASP A 41 14.85 -0.14 8.79
CA ASP A 41 14.28 -1.04 9.79
C ASP A 41 12.78 -1.36 9.55
N HIS A 42 12.11 -0.60 8.68
CA HIS A 42 10.72 -0.83 8.26
C HIS A 42 10.62 -1.21 6.77
N LEU A 43 9.54 -1.89 6.40
CA LEU A 43 9.21 -2.19 5.00
C LEU A 43 8.20 -1.19 4.45
N SER A 44 8.47 -0.63 3.26
CA SER A 44 7.55 0.29 2.58
C SER A 44 6.21 -0.36 2.25
N LEU A 45 5.12 0.32 2.61
CA LEU A 45 3.75 -0.07 2.24
C LEU A 45 3.36 0.57 0.91
N HIS A 46 2.92 -0.23 -0.07
CA HIS A 46 2.51 0.27 -1.38
C HIS A 46 1.07 -0.14 -1.67
N ALA A 47 0.24 0.83 -2.06
CA ALA A 47 -1.16 0.63 -2.43
C ALA A 47 -1.52 1.47 -3.67
N LYS A 48 -2.33 0.91 -4.57
CA LYS A 48 -2.86 1.59 -5.75
C LYS A 48 -4.34 1.86 -5.57
N PHE A 49 -4.73 3.12 -5.66
CA PHE A 49 -6.13 3.55 -5.57
C PHE A 49 -6.65 4.08 -6.91
N LEU A 50 -7.92 3.83 -7.19
CA LEU A 50 -8.70 4.53 -8.20
C LEU A 50 -9.52 5.61 -7.52
N LEU A 51 -9.30 6.87 -7.91
CA LEU A 51 -10.14 8.00 -7.54
C LEU A 51 -11.11 8.30 -8.69
N LYS A 52 -12.41 8.07 -8.48
CA LYS A 52 -13.45 8.41 -9.45
C LYS A 52 -13.89 9.85 -9.23
N ASN A 53 -13.65 10.71 -10.21
CA ASN A 53 -14.31 12.01 -10.27
C ASN A 53 -15.77 11.79 -10.67
N LYS A 54 -16.72 12.35 -9.91
CA LYS A 54 -18.10 12.48 -10.40
C LYS A 54 -18.06 13.48 -11.55
N ALA A 55 -18.24 13.02 -12.79
CA ALA A 55 -18.55 13.94 -13.88
C ALA A 55 -19.83 14.71 -13.49
N LYS A 56 -19.81 16.04 -13.57
CA LYS A 56 -21.03 16.85 -13.48
C LYS A 56 -21.93 16.43 -14.64
N VAL A 57 -23.00 15.70 -14.35
CA VAL A 57 -24.06 15.46 -15.32
C VAL A 57 -24.83 16.77 -15.42
N HIS A 58 -24.54 17.57 -16.44
CA HIS A 58 -25.40 18.68 -16.84
C HIS A 58 -26.57 18.10 -17.64
N ASN A 59 -27.72 17.97 -16.99
CA ASN A 59 -28.99 17.76 -17.67
C ASN A 59 -29.51 19.14 -18.10
N HIS A 60 -29.63 19.36 -19.41
CA HIS A 60 -30.45 20.41 -20.00
C HIS A 60 -31.58 19.74 -20.78
#